data_AF-A0A1W9L5Q6-F1
#
_entry.id   AF-A0A1W9L5Q6-F1
#
_cell.length_a   1.000
_cell.length_b   1.000
_cell.length_c   1.000
_cell.angle_alpha   90.00
_cell.angle_beta   90.00
_cell.angle_gamma   90.00
#
_symmetry.space_group_name_H-M   'P 1'
#
loop_
_entity.id
_entity.type
_entity.pdbx_description
1 polymer ?
#
loop_
_entity_poly.entity_id
_entity_poly.type
_entity_poly.pdbx_seq_one_letter_code
_entity_poly.pdbx_strand_id
1 'polypeptide(L)'
;MRFHLIDRIETINYGKYITAVKCITLADDVFNEHFPGYPVFPGSLVLEGLAQLGGSFFELMMKNNDVPVKRSILSIINKFKFRKPAVPGDKLFYRADLVTMREEYGVVKVQADVEGEICAEGELTFTFLDIADDDLQESRMALYKKYQNYPMKVVFDSYQPNEIISVKKYLKNKKLQKYFNRETAAALVGAGQLLKGLTLPAEMPFYYATGFIEFEDYGLRYIADDSADEKGQFSEELFITKGLARVPPINQFKVLQNMPLCFISIEHQLTGDNAVVYGSTASLLQHVLCSPIESPILIGAGKVYRDGRTEAGFALVSKTEIKTSPFLSVTGEAVELFRKWLKEEKNHVVL
;
A
#
# COMPACT_ATOMS: atom_id res chain seq x y z
N MET A 1 -13.89 27.70 18.23
CA MET A 1 -13.34 27.21 16.94
C MET A 1 -12.32 26.11 17.20
N ARG A 2 -12.62 24.89 16.75
CA ARG A 2 -11.60 23.81 16.67
C ARG A 2 -10.65 24.15 15.52
N PHE A 3 -9.33 24.21 15.76
CA PHE A 3 -8.33 24.67 14.79
C PHE A 3 -7.57 23.52 14.11
N HIS A 4 -8.30 22.49 13.70
CA HIS A 4 -7.78 21.38 12.90
C HIS A 4 -8.51 21.40 11.56
N LEU A 5 -7.78 21.74 10.49
CA LEU A 5 -8.35 21.96 9.17
C LEU A 5 -7.98 20.84 8.19
N ILE A 6 -7.57 19.70 8.73
CA ILE A 6 -7.31 18.46 8.01
C ILE A 6 -8.14 17.37 8.68
N ASP A 7 -9.03 16.73 7.92
CA ASP A 7 -9.83 15.63 8.46
C ASP A 7 -9.08 14.30 8.33
N ARG A 8 -8.36 14.11 7.21
CA ARG A 8 -7.59 12.89 6.92
C ARG A 8 -6.45 13.16 5.95
N ILE A 9 -5.30 12.54 6.20
CA ILE A 9 -4.20 12.44 5.22
C ILE A 9 -4.51 11.27 4.28
N GLU A 10 -4.45 11.52 2.97
CA GLU A 10 -4.81 10.56 1.93
C GLU A 10 -3.61 9.81 1.37
N THR A 11 -2.45 10.45 1.26
CA THR A 11 -1.20 9.87 0.75
C THR A 11 0.01 10.65 1.25
N ILE A 12 1.09 9.95 1.57
CA ILE A 12 2.41 10.55 1.84
C ILE A 12 3.44 9.85 0.94
N ASN A 13 4.17 10.63 0.16
CA ASN A 13 5.36 10.21 -0.55
C ASN A 13 6.54 11.01 -0.01
N TYR A 14 7.29 10.41 0.91
CA TYR A 14 8.42 11.06 1.58
C TYR A 14 9.42 11.60 0.57
N GLY A 15 9.80 12.87 0.71
CA GLY A 15 10.69 13.55 -0.21
C GLY A 15 10.04 14.04 -1.52
N LYS A 16 8.74 13.79 -1.76
CA LYS A 16 8.04 14.29 -2.95
C LYS A 16 6.79 15.09 -2.63
N TYR A 17 5.78 14.50 -1.99
CA TYR A 17 4.52 15.20 -1.73
C TYR A 17 3.67 14.56 -0.63
N ILE A 18 2.69 15.30 -0.15
CA ILE A 18 1.63 14.82 0.76
C ILE A 18 0.26 15.30 0.26
N THR A 19 -0.79 14.51 0.48
CA THR A 19 -2.17 14.88 0.16
C THR A 19 -3.10 14.63 1.34
N ALA A 20 -4.15 15.43 1.44
CA ALA A 20 -5.14 15.34 2.51
C ALA A 20 -6.52 15.83 2.05
N VAL A 21 -7.54 15.60 2.85
CA VAL A 21 -8.89 16.08 2.62
C VAL A 21 -9.43 16.87 3.81
N LYS A 22 -10.18 17.94 3.51
CA LYS A 22 -11.05 18.67 4.43
C LYS A 22 -12.46 18.72 3.88
N CYS A 23 -13.39 18.09 4.57
CA CYS A 23 -14.82 18.18 4.33
C CYS A 23 -15.36 19.46 4.96
N ILE A 24 -16.06 20.27 4.17
CA ILE A 24 -16.72 21.49 4.63
C ILE A 24 -18.17 21.15 4.95
N THR A 25 -18.61 21.50 6.15
CA THR A 25 -19.97 21.25 6.62
C THR A 25 -20.59 22.53 7.17
N LEU A 26 -21.91 22.69 7.02
CA LEU A 26 -22.64 23.80 7.65
C LEU A 26 -22.48 23.82 9.18
N ALA A 27 -22.06 22.69 9.78
CA ALA A 27 -21.76 22.59 11.20
C ALA A 27 -20.40 23.19 11.60
N ASP A 28 -19.55 23.62 10.67
CA ASP A 28 -18.28 24.28 11.00
C ASP A 28 -18.58 25.67 11.63
N ASP A 29 -18.02 25.92 12.82
CA ASP A 29 -18.28 27.14 13.64
C ASP A 29 -18.16 28.46 12.86
N VAL A 30 -17.29 28.49 11.85
CA VAL A 30 -16.93 29.68 11.07
C VAL A 30 -18.10 30.26 10.26
N PHE A 31 -19.08 29.43 9.88
CA PHE A 31 -20.20 29.87 9.05
C PHE A 31 -21.20 30.76 9.79
N ASN A 32 -21.15 30.79 11.12
CA ASN A 32 -21.92 31.76 11.91
C ASN A 32 -21.46 33.20 11.64
N GLU A 33 -20.21 33.38 11.19
CA GLU A 33 -19.59 34.70 10.99
C GLU A 33 -19.19 34.97 9.54
N HIS A 34 -19.04 33.94 8.69
CA HIS A 34 -18.53 34.09 7.31
C HIS A 34 -19.36 33.35 6.24
N PHE A 35 -20.45 33.92 5.75
CA PHE A 35 -21.16 35.10 6.26
C PHE A 35 -22.60 34.70 6.63
N PRO A 36 -23.24 35.40 7.58
CA PRO A 36 -24.65 35.16 7.88
C PRO A 36 -25.51 35.20 6.61
N GLY A 37 -26.21 34.10 6.29
CA GLY A 37 -27.04 33.96 5.09
C GLY A 37 -26.29 33.66 3.79
N TYR A 38 -24.95 33.63 3.80
CA TYR A 38 -24.12 33.29 2.64
C TYR A 38 -22.85 32.53 3.09
N PRO A 39 -22.96 31.21 3.37
CA PRO A 39 -21.87 30.45 3.96
C PRO A 39 -20.75 30.22 2.95
N VAL A 40 -19.58 30.82 3.19
CA VAL A 40 -18.38 30.68 2.36
C VAL A 40 -17.21 30.30 3.26
N PHE A 41 -16.49 29.24 2.96
CA PHE A 41 -15.35 28.83 3.78
C PHE A 41 -14.23 29.88 3.58
N PRO A 42 -13.71 30.50 4.66
CA PRO A 42 -12.74 31.58 4.50
C PRO A 42 -11.47 31.11 3.79
N GLY A 43 -10.99 31.91 2.84
CA GLY A 43 -9.72 31.62 2.15
C GLY A 43 -8.54 31.50 3.11
N SER A 44 -8.52 32.26 4.19
CA SER A 44 -7.51 32.13 5.25
C SER A 44 -7.49 30.75 5.90
N LEU A 45 -8.65 30.09 6.05
CA LEU A 45 -8.74 28.72 6.58
C LEU A 45 -8.32 27.67 5.54
N VAL A 46 -8.53 27.93 4.24
CA VAL A 46 -7.95 27.09 3.17
C VAL A 46 -6.43 27.16 3.21
N LEU A 47 -5.87 28.38 3.30
CA LEU A 47 -4.44 28.60 3.44
C LEU A 47 -3.88 27.93 4.69
N GLU A 48 -4.54 28.08 5.84
CA GLU A 48 -4.15 27.44 7.09
C GLU A 48 -4.21 25.91 6.98
N GLY A 49 -5.22 25.33 6.33
CA GLY A 49 -5.28 23.89 6.09
C GLY A 49 -4.09 23.38 5.26
N LEU A 50 -3.71 24.12 4.22
CA LEU A 50 -2.50 23.82 3.43
C LEU A 50 -1.22 24.03 4.25
N ALA A 51 -1.20 25.02 5.14
CA ALA A 51 -0.07 25.26 6.03
C ALA A 51 0.09 24.12 7.05
N GLN A 52 -1.02 23.66 7.64
CA GLN A 52 -1.03 22.49 8.52
C GLN A 52 -0.56 21.23 7.79
N LEU A 53 -0.91 21.08 6.51
CA LEU A 53 -0.48 19.95 5.69
C LEU A 53 1.02 20.00 5.42
N GLY A 54 1.52 21.17 4.97
CA GLY A 54 2.94 21.39 4.70
C GLY A 54 3.82 21.23 5.94
N GLY A 55 3.42 21.84 7.07
CA GLY A 55 4.14 21.70 8.34
C GLY A 55 4.15 20.26 8.86
N SER A 56 3.00 19.56 8.75
CA SER A 56 2.92 18.14 9.10
C SER A 56 3.83 17.30 8.20
N PHE A 57 3.95 17.63 6.91
CA PHE A 57 4.83 16.90 5.99
C PHE A 57 6.30 16.94 6.43
N PHE A 58 6.80 18.12 6.80
CA PHE A 58 8.17 18.27 7.29
C PHE A 58 8.41 17.53 8.61
N GLU A 59 7.48 17.64 9.56
CA GLU A 59 7.56 16.93 10.84
C GLU A 59 7.56 15.40 10.65
N LEU A 60 6.72 14.90 9.73
CA LEU A 60 6.68 13.48 9.38
C LEU A 60 7.95 13.02 8.65
N MET A 61 8.55 13.86 7.80
CA MET A 61 9.85 13.56 7.16
C MET A 61 11.00 13.51 8.17
N MET A 62 11.06 14.43 9.15
CA MET A 62 12.07 14.40 10.22
C MET A 62 11.98 13.10 11.02
N LYS A 63 10.76 12.74 11.43
CA LYS A 63 10.49 11.47 12.12
C LYS A 63 10.88 10.25 11.29
N ASN A 64 10.55 10.25 9.99
CA ASN A 64 10.87 9.13 9.11
C ASN A 64 12.38 8.91 8.95
N ASN A 65 13.17 9.99 9.01
CA ASN A 65 14.63 9.95 8.91
C ASN A 65 15.33 9.77 10.27
N ASP A 66 14.59 9.50 11.34
CA ASP A 66 15.11 9.33 12.70
C ASP A 66 15.90 10.56 13.21
N VAL A 67 15.47 11.75 12.78
CA VAL A 67 16.04 13.04 13.21
C VAL A 67 15.10 13.66 14.24
N PRO A 68 15.61 14.37 15.27
CA PRO A 68 14.77 15.09 16.23
C PRO A 68 13.71 15.95 15.52
N VAL A 69 12.45 15.75 15.89
CA VAL A 69 11.31 16.43 15.26
C VAL A 69 11.25 17.86 15.78
N LYS A 70 11.54 18.82 14.90
CA LYS A 70 11.36 20.25 15.15
C LYS A 70 9.96 20.70 14.73
N ARG A 71 9.44 21.74 15.36
CA ARG A 71 8.16 22.34 14.97
C ARG A 71 8.29 23.10 13.67
N SER A 72 7.38 22.84 12.74
CA SER A 72 7.27 23.62 11.51
C SER A 72 6.38 24.84 11.70
N ILE A 73 6.98 26.02 11.73
CA ILE A 73 6.26 27.30 11.82
C ILE A 73 6.22 27.94 10.44
N LEU A 74 5.01 28.23 9.94
CA LEU A 74 4.83 28.95 8.68
C LEU A 74 5.47 30.35 8.81
N SER A 75 6.44 30.65 7.95
CA SER A 75 7.20 31.91 8.01
C SER A 75 7.04 32.78 6.77
N ILE A 76 6.82 32.19 5.58
CA ILE A 76 6.62 32.95 4.34
C ILE A 76 5.48 32.35 3.53
N ILE A 77 4.60 33.21 3.01
CA ILE A 77 3.57 32.88 2.02
C ILE A 77 3.94 33.59 0.71
N ASN A 78 4.12 32.83 -0.37
CA ASN A 78 4.60 33.33 -1.65
C ASN A 78 3.63 32.99 -2.78
N LYS A 79 3.33 33.98 -3.63
CA LYS A 79 2.48 33.86 -4.84
C LYS A 79 1.13 33.15 -4.61
N PHE A 80 0.57 33.26 -3.40
CA PHE A 80 -0.66 32.57 -3.05
C PHE A 80 -1.89 33.23 -3.69
N LYS A 81 -2.75 32.42 -4.31
CA LYS A 81 -3.95 32.88 -5.04
C LYS A 81 -5.18 32.11 -4.61
N PHE A 82 -6.28 32.83 -4.44
CA PHE A 82 -7.62 32.27 -4.31
C PHE A 82 -8.36 32.42 -5.64
N ARG A 83 -8.90 31.33 -6.15
CA ARG A 83 -9.52 31.23 -7.48
C ARG A 83 -11.02 30.99 -7.39
N LYS A 84 -11.46 30.10 -6.50
CA LYS A 84 -12.86 29.71 -6.32
C LYS A 84 -13.19 29.57 -4.83
N PRO A 85 -14.32 30.12 -4.36
CA PRO A 85 -14.76 29.90 -2.98
C PRO A 85 -15.13 28.44 -2.76
N ALA A 86 -14.85 27.94 -1.57
CA ALA A 86 -15.33 26.64 -1.12
C ALA A 86 -16.55 26.84 -0.22
N VAL A 87 -17.54 25.96 -0.32
CA VAL A 87 -18.85 26.09 0.35
C VAL A 87 -19.21 24.80 1.09
N PRO A 88 -20.19 24.83 2.02
CA PRO A 88 -20.66 23.63 2.68
C PRO A 88 -21.10 22.54 1.69
N GLY A 89 -20.66 21.30 1.93
CA GLY A 89 -20.84 20.16 1.04
C GLY A 89 -19.58 19.81 0.23
N ASP A 90 -18.68 20.78 0.04
CA ASP A 90 -17.43 20.55 -0.70
C ASP A 90 -16.46 19.65 0.07
N LYS A 91 -15.65 18.91 -0.70
CA LYS A 91 -14.42 18.27 -0.22
C LYS A 91 -13.24 18.99 -0.83
N LEU A 92 -12.50 19.71 0.01
CA LEU A 92 -11.22 20.29 -0.38
C LEU A 92 -10.15 19.21 -0.36
N PHE A 93 -9.58 18.94 -1.52
CA PHE A 93 -8.40 18.11 -1.68
C PHE A 93 -7.17 19.00 -1.58
N TYR A 94 -6.38 18.78 -0.54
CA TYR A 94 -5.12 19.49 -0.32
C TYR A 94 -3.95 18.67 -0.83
N ARG A 95 -2.99 19.35 -1.44
CA ARG A 95 -1.71 18.77 -1.86
C ARG A 95 -0.59 19.73 -1.51
N ALA A 96 0.51 19.18 -1.00
CA ALA A 96 1.77 19.90 -0.81
C ALA A 96 2.92 19.10 -1.44
N ASP A 97 3.57 19.66 -2.45
CA ASP A 97 4.74 19.12 -3.14
C ASP A 97 6.03 19.73 -2.56
N LEU A 98 7.01 18.89 -2.23
CA LEU A 98 8.30 19.30 -1.71
C LEU A 98 9.07 20.10 -2.77
N VAL A 99 9.49 21.31 -2.40
CA VAL A 99 10.46 22.09 -3.18
C VAL A 99 11.85 21.91 -2.60
N THR A 100 12.00 22.10 -1.29
CA THR A 100 13.26 21.88 -0.59
C THR A 100 13.06 21.64 0.90
N MET A 101 14.00 20.94 1.52
CA MET A 101 14.10 20.78 2.96
C MET A 101 15.57 20.93 3.36
N ARG A 102 15.83 21.80 4.33
CA ARG A 102 17.13 22.04 4.96
C ARG A 102 16.98 21.84 6.48
N GLU A 103 18.06 21.97 7.22
CA GLU A 103 18.03 21.75 8.68
C GLU A 103 17.16 22.78 9.44
N GLU A 104 17.11 24.01 8.96
CA GLU A 104 16.41 25.12 9.63
C GLU A 104 15.09 25.52 8.96
N TYR A 105 14.86 25.08 7.72
CA TYR A 105 13.67 25.48 6.97
C TYR A 105 13.28 24.49 5.87
N GLY A 106 12.03 24.59 5.41
CA GLY A 106 11.52 23.83 4.27
C GLY A 106 10.54 24.65 3.43
N VAL A 107 10.43 24.30 2.15
CA VAL A 107 9.52 24.97 1.19
C VAL A 107 8.67 23.92 0.49
N VAL A 108 7.37 24.19 0.38
CA VAL A 108 6.40 23.38 -0.37
C VAL A 108 5.60 24.23 -1.34
N LYS A 109 5.31 23.69 -2.52
CA LYS A 109 4.23 24.18 -3.38
C LYS A 109 2.94 23.54 -2.94
N VAL A 110 1.89 24.33 -2.81
CA VAL A 110 0.61 23.86 -2.27
C VAL A 110 -0.53 24.20 -3.20
N GLN A 111 -1.53 23.32 -3.23
CA GLN A 111 -2.79 23.55 -3.93
C GLN A 111 -3.97 22.93 -3.18
N ALA A 112 -5.12 23.56 -3.31
CA ALA A 112 -6.41 23.06 -2.88
C ALA A 112 -7.35 23.00 -4.08
N ASP A 113 -8.02 21.87 -4.30
CA ASP A 113 -9.02 21.71 -5.35
C ASP A 113 -10.34 21.13 -4.81
N VAL A 114 -11.45 21.43 -5.51
CA VAL A 114 -12.77 20.81 -5.30
C VAL A 114 -13.18 20.19 -6.62
N GLU A 115 -13.39 18.87 -6.62
CA GLU A 115 -13.78 18.11 -7.82
C GLU A 115 -12.85 18.33 -9.04
N GLY A 116 -11.54 18.54 -8.78
CA GLY A 116 -10.54 18.76 -9.83
C GLY A 116 -10.40 20.22 -10.28
N GLU A 117 -11.18 21.15 -9.74
CA GLU A 117 -11.03 22.58 -9.99
C GLU A 117 -10.21 23.26 -8.89
N ILE A 118 -9.12 23.95 -9.26
CA ILE A 118 -8.23 24.62 -8.31
C ILE A 118 -8.95 25.78 -7.62
N CYS A 119 -9.10 25.69 -6.30
CA CYS A 119 -9.66 26.73 -5.44
C CYS A 119 -8.59 27.68 -4.91
N ALA A 120 -7.41 27.15 -4.55
CA ALA A 120 -6.29 27.95 -4.07
C ALA A 120 -4.95 27.29 -4.42
N GLU A 121 -3.90 28.08 -4.59
CA GLU A 121 -2.55 27.58 -4.85
C GLU A 121 -1.48 28.60 -4.44
N GLY A 122 -0.28 28.13 -4.13
CA GLY A 122 0.86 29.00 -3.82
C GLY A 122 2.08 28.22 -3.34
N GLU A 123 3.00 28.93 -2.70
CA GLU A 123 4.20 28.35 -2.10
C GLU A 123 4.31 28.81 -0.64
N LEU A 124 4.62 27.87 0.25
CA LEU A 124 4.73 28.10 1.69
C LEU A 124 6.13 27.70 2.17
N THR A 125 6.73 28.57 2.95
CA THR A 125 8.01 28.31 3.63
C THR A 125 7.78 28.16 5.13
N PHE A 126 8.45 27.18 5.71
CA PHE A 126 8.40 26.87 7.12
C PHE A 126 9.80 27.00 7.72
N THR A 127 9.87 27.54 8.93
CA THR A 127 11.07 27.54 9.76
C THR A 127 10.93 26.47 10.84
N PHE A 128 12.00 25.74 11.11
CA PHE A 128 12.03 24.63 12.05
C PHE A 128 12.57 25.08 13.40
N LEU A 129 11.75 24.96 14.44
CA LEU A 129 12.08 25.40 15.80
C LEU A 129 12.03 24.24 16.78
N ASP A 130 12.97 24.21 17.72
CA ASP A 130 12.90 23.31 18.86
C ASP A 130 11.81 23.80 19.83
N ILE A 131 10.95 22.88 20.28
CA ILE A 131 9.96 23.15 21.33
C ILE A 131 10.36 22.35 22.56
N ALA A 132 10.65 23.06 23.65
CA ALA A 132 11.08 22.50 24.94
C ALA A 132 9.93 21.99 25.83
N ASP A 133 8.74 21.84 25.26
CA ASP A 133 7.52 21.40 25.95
C ASP A 133 7.14 19.99 25.46
N ASP A 134 7.35 19.01 26.34
CA ASP A 134 7.15 17.59 26.05
C ASP A 134 5.67 17.25 25.82
N ASP A 135 4.74 17.91 26.52
CA ASP A 135 3.30 17.66 26.38
C ASP A 135 2.80 18.09 24.98
N LEU A 136 3.31 19.21 24.48
CA LEU A 136 3.05 19.68 23.11
C LEU A 136 3.60 18.72 22.05
N GLN A 137 4.78 18.14 22.29
CA GLN A 137 5.35 17.13 21.40
C GLN A 137 4.52 15.84 21.40
N GLU A 138 4.11 15.33 22.57
CA GLU A 138 3.30 14.12 22.70
C GLU A 138 1.94 14.27 22.02
N SER A 139 1.22 15.37 22.28
CA SER A 139 -0.09 15.65 21.67
C SER A 139 -0.01 15.67 20.15
N ARG A 140 1.07 16.25 19.60
CA ARG A 140 1.28 16.28 18.15
C ARG A 140 1.64 14.90 17.60
N MET A 141 2.44 14.13 18.33
CA MET A 141 2.78 12.76 17.94
C MET A 141 1.55 11.85 17.91
N ALA A 142 0.62 12.03 18.86
CA ALA A 142 -0.67 11.34 18.86
C ALA A 142 -1.52 11.68 17.63
N LEU A 143 -1.53 12.95 17.22
CA LEU A 143 -2.20 13.39 15.99
C LEU A 143 -1.56 12.75 14.75
N TYR A 144 -0.23 12.69 14.68
CA TYR A 144 0.47 12.01 13.58
C TYR A 144 0.22 10.52 13.54
N LYS A 145 0.14 9.85 14.68
CA LYS A 145 -0.28 8.44 14.72
C LYS A 145 -1.69 8.27 14.14
N LYS A 146 -2.59 9.21 14.42
CA LYS A 146 -3.94 9.21 13.84
C LYS A 146 -3.95 9.48 12.33
N TYR A 147 -3.05 10.33 11.83
CA TYR A 147 -2.92 10.62 10.39
C TYR A 147 -2.14 9.56 9.61
N GLN A 148 -1.18 8.88 10.25
CA GLN A 148 -0.40 7.76 9.71
C GLN A 148 -1.15 6.43 9.82
N ASN A 149 -2.30 6.39 10.51
CA ASN A 149 -3.23 5.28 10.44
C ASN A 149 -3.86 5.22 9.04
N TYR A 150 -3.10 4.73 8.06
CA TYR A 150 -3.63 3.60 7.32
C TYR A 150 -3.73 2.50 8.37
N PRO A 151 -4.92 2.12 8.86
CA PRO A 151 -4.98 0.91 9.67
C PRO A 151 -4.29 -0.18 8.84
N MET A 152 -3.32 -0.89 9.43
CA MET A 152 -2.66 -2.04 8.81
C MET A 152 -3.78 -2.96 8.35
N LYS A 153 -4.17 -2.83 7.08
CA LYS A 153 -5.33 -3.54 6.57
C LYS A 153 -4.79 -4.87 6.13
N VAL A 154 -5.22 -5.93 6.80
CA VAL A 154 -4.83 -7.29 6.46
C VAL A 154 -6.02 -7.98 5.81
N VAL A 155 -5.80 -8.56 4.64
CA VAL A 155 -6.75 -9.44 3.99
C VAL A 155 -6.13 -10.84 3.98
N PHE A 156 -6.92 -11.85 4.33
CA PHE A 156 -6.52 -13.24 4.23
C PHE A 156 -7.74 -14.08 3.87
N ASP A 157 -7.63 -14.79 2.75
CA ASP A 157 -8.67 -15.68 2.23
C ASP A 157 -8.13 -17.11 2.08
N SER A 158 -9.01 -18.09 2.31
CA SER A 158 -8.76 -19.51 2.07
C SER A 158 -9.87 -20.08 1.21
N TYR A 159 -9.50 -20.79 0.16
CA TYR A 159 -10.37 -21.31 -0.88
C TYR A 159 -10.29 -22.83 -0.93
N GLN A 160 -11.44 -23.49 -0.97
CA GLN A 160 -11.53 -24.96 -1.03
C GLN A 160 -11.08 -25.48 -2.41
N PRO A 161 -10.58 -26.73 -2.53
CA PRO A 161 -9.97 -27.26 -3.77
C PRO A 161 -10.76 -27.04 -5.07
N ASN A 162 -12.08 -27.16 -5.01
CA ASN A 162 -12.96 -27.01 -6.18
C ASN A 162 -13.74 -25.69 -6.19
N GLU A 163 -13.44 -24.78 -5.26
CA GLU A 163 -14.08 -23.47 -5.20
C GLU A 163 -13.62 -22.59 -6.37
N ILE A 164 -14.57 -21.89 -6.99
CA ILE A 164 -14.31 -20.95 -8.08
C ILE A 164 -13.87 -19.61 -7.49
N ILE A 165 -12.61 -19.25 -7.72
CA ILE A 165 -12.06 -17.95 -7.30
C ILE A 165 -12.40 -16.87 -8.34
N SER A 166 -13.43 -16.07 -8.07
CA SER A 166 -13.94 -15.08 -9.02
C SER A 166 -13.15 -13.76 -9.00
N VAL A 167 -12.25 -13.60 -9.98
CA VAL A 167 -11.44 -12.38 -10.16
C VAL A 167 -12.16 -11.20 -10.84
N LYS A 168 -13.34 -11.42 -11.44
CA LYS A 168 -13.98 -10.45 -12.37
C LYS A 168 -14.15 -9.03 -11.82
N LYS A 169 -14.34 -8.88 -10.51
CA LYS A 169 -14.54 -7.58 -9.84
C LYS A 169 -13.25 -6.80 -9.61
N TYR A 170 -12.11 -7.47 -9.70
CA TYR A 170 -10.78 -6.95 -9.36
C TYR A 170 -9.83 -6.96 -10.57
N LEU A 171 -10.37 -7.13 -11.77
CA LEU A 171 -9.61 -7.26 -13.01
C LEU A 171 -10.12 -6.26 -14.05
N LYS A 172 -9.29 -5.29 -14.40
CA LYS A 172 -9.52 -4.33 -15.50
C LYS A 172 -9.44 -5.02 -16.85
N ASN A 173 -8.38 -5.81 -17.07
CA ASN A 173 -8.18 -6.51 -18.33
C ASN A 173 -8.68 -7.96 -18.27
N LYS A 174 -9.95 -8.17 -18.67
CA LYS A 174 -10.60 -9.48 -18.67
C LYS A 174 -9.86 -10.56 -19.48
N LYS A 175 -9.02 -10.19 -20.46
CA LYS A 175 -8.25 -11.17 -21.26
C LYS A 175 -7.18 -11.88 -20.44
N LEU A 176 -6.74 -11.30 -19.32
CA LEU A 176 -5.72 -11.90 -18.46
C LEU A 176 -6.23 -13.12 -17.70
N GLN A 177 -7.55 -13.24 -17.49
CA GLN A 177 -8.16 -14.30 -16.69
C GLN A 177 -7.76 -15.72 -17.15
N LYS A 178 -7.53 -15.92 -18.44
CA LYS A 178 -7.13 -17.23 -19.00
C LYS A 178 -5.73 -17.70 -18.57
N TYR A 179 -4.92 -16.80 -18.01
CA TYR A 179 -3.56 -17.11 -17.54
C TYR A 179 -3.51 -17.36 -16.03
N PHE A 180 -4.63 -17.24 -15.31
CA PHE A 180 -4.62 -17.36 -13.86
C PHE A 180 -4.72 -18.82 -13.43
N ASN A 181 -3.72 -19.27 -12.66
CA ASN A 181 -3.85 -20.44 -11.81
C ASN A 181 -4.59 -20.05 -10.50
N ARG A 182 -4.86 -21.04 -9.63
CA ARG A 182 -5.58 -20.81 -8.37
C ARG A 182 -4.87 -19.80 -7.47
N GLU A 183 -3.53 -19.90 -7.36
CA GLU A 183 -2.73 -18.97 -6.57
C GLU A 183 -2.82 -17.54 -7.09
N THR A 184 -2.64 -17.33 -8.39
CA THR A 184 -2.72 -16.00 -9.03
C THR A 184 -4.12 -15.41 -8.89
N ALA A 185 -5.16 -16.24 -9.02
CA ALA A 185 -6.53 -15.80 -8.83
C ALA A 185 -6.79 -15.35 -7.38
N ALA A 186 -6.33 -16.13 -6.40
CA ALA A 186 -6.41 -15.77 -4.98
C ALA A 186 -5.62 -14.50 -4.68
N ALA A 187 -4.41 -14.39 -5.24
CA ALA A 187 -3.51 -13.26 -5.10
C ALA A 187 -4.16 -11.95 -5.60
N LEU A 188 -4.73 -11.99 -6.80
CA LEU A 188 -5.42 -10.85 -7.40
C LEU A 188 -6.67 -10.42 -6.61
N VAL A 189 -7.46 -11.40 -6.13
CA VAL A 189 -8.63 -11.09 -5.29
C VAL A 189 -8.19 -10.45 -3.97
N GLY A 190 -7.19 -11.00 -3.30
CA GLY A 190 -6.67 -10.46 -2.04
C GLY A 190 -6.14 -9.04 -2.18
N ALA A 191 -5.27 -8.79 -3.16
CA ALA A 191 -4.76 -7.45 -3.47
C ALA A 191 -5.91 -6.49 -3.83
N GLY A 192 -6.86 -6.91 -4.68
CA GLY A 192 -7.99 -6.09 -5.08
C GLY A 192 -8.92 -5.71 -3.91
N GLN A 193 -9.18 -6.62 -2.97
CA GLN A 193 -9.95 -6.34 -1.76
C GLN A 193 -9.24 -5.35 -0.84
N LEU A 194 -7.93 -5.56 -0.64
CA LEU A 194 -7.10 -4.71 0.20
C LEU A 194 -7.09 -3.27 -0.33
N LEU A 195 -6.86 -3.13 -1.64
CA LEU A 195 -6.63 -1.85 -2.31
C LEU A 195 -7.91 -1.15 -2.76
N LYS A 196 -9.09 -1.74 -2.53
CA LYS A 196 -10.38 -1.16 -2.92
C LYS A 196 -10.59 0.22 -2.30
N GLY A 197 -10.75 1.23 -3.15
CA GLY A 197 -11.01 2.61 -2.75
C GLY A 197 -9.76 3.38 -2.29
N LEU A 198 -8.57 2.80 -2.45
CA LEU A 198 -7.31 3.48 -2.19
C LEU A 198 -6.72 4.04 -3.48
N THR A 199 -6.11 5.22 -3.39
CA THR A 199 -5.24 5.77 -4.42
C THR A 199 -3.81 5.39 -4.09
N LEU A 200 -3.13 4.72 -5.02
CA LEU A 200 -1.79 4.15 -4.79
C LEU A 200 -0.73 4.97 -5.53
N PRO A 201 0.44 5.24 -4.91
CA PRO A 201 1.57 5.76 -5.64
C PRO A 201 2.08 4.68 -6.61
N ALA A 202 2.37 5.08 -7.86
CA ALA A 202 2.83 4.14 -8.88
C ALA A 202 4.14 3.45 -8.46
N GLU A 203 5.05 4.19 -7.83
CA GLU A 203 6.31 3.67 -7.30
C GLU A 203 6.20 2.79 -6.04
N MET A 204 4.99 2.43 -5.59
CA MET A 204 4.79 1.55 -4.44
C MET A 204 5.47 0.18 -4.68
N PRO A 205 6.38 -0.26 -3.80
CA PRO A 205 6.96 -1.59 -3.89
C PRO A 205 5.93 -2.69 -3.64
N PHE A 206 6.11 -3.83 -4.31
CA PHE A 206 5.32 -5.03 -4.09
C PHE A 206 6.20 -6.27 -3.90
N TYR A 207 6.15 -6.85 -2.70
CA TYR A 207 6.85 -8.10 -2.40
C TYR A 207 5.86 -9.23 -2.16
N TYR A 208 6.05 -10.35 -2.85
CA TYR A 208 5.16 -11.52 -2.75
C TYR A 208 5.94 -12.77 -2.34
N ALA A 209 5.53 -13.44 -1.28
CA ALA A 209 6.10 -14.73 -0.90
C ALA A 209 5.23 -15.88 -1.40
N THR A 210 5.81 -16.77 -2.20
CA THR A 210 5.14 -18.02 -2.59
C THR A 210 5.54 -19.14 -1.64
N GLY A 211 4.56 -19.93 -1.20
CA GLY A 211 4.79 -21.07 -0.31
C GLY A 211 5.61 -22.18 -0.98
N PHE A 212 6.10 -23.13 -0.18
CA PHE A 212 6.76 -24.30 -0.75
C PHE A 212 5.72 -25.10 -1.55
N ILE A 213 6.02 -25.31 -2.83
CA ILE A 213 5.28 -26.25 -3.66
C ILE A 213 5.75 -27.64 -3.24
N GLU A 214 4.91 -28.35 -2.48
CA GLU A 214 5.05 -29.80 -2.39
C GLU A 214 4.97 -30.32 -3.83
N PHE A 215 6.07 -30.89 -4.34
CA PHE A 215 6.18 -31.33 -5.74
C PHE A 215 4.91 -32.12 -6.12
N GLU A 216 4.02 -31.51 -6.91
CA GLU A 216 3.09 -32.28 -7.70
C GLU A 216 3.95 -33.08 -8.68
N ASP A 217 3.71 -34.38 -8.74
CA ASP A 217 4.24 -35.19 -9.81
C ASP A 217 3.63 -34.65 -11.11
N TYR A 218 4.33 -33.74 -11.79
CA TYR A 218 3.89 -32.98 -12.98
C TYR A 218 3.74 -33.88 -14.22
N GLY A 219 3.28 -35.11 -14.00
CA GLY A 219 3.43 -36.23 -14.90
C GLY A 219 4.87 -36.68 -15.06
N LEU A 220 5.79 -36.27 -14.18
CA LEU A 220 7.19 -36.70 -14.21
C LEU A 220 7.32 -38.21 -14.09
N ARG A 221 6.43 -38.84 -13.32
CA ARG A 221 6.34 -40.29 -13.23
C ARG A 221 5.78 -40.92 -14.48
N TYR A 222 4.79 -40.31 -15.14
CA TYR A 222 4.33 -40.80 -16.45
C TYR A 222 5.39 -40.62 -17.54
N ILE A 223 6.19 -39.56 -17.46
CA ILE A 223 7.37 -39.38 -18.32
C ILE A 223 8.37 -40.48 -18.00
N ALA A 224 8.69 -40.73 -16.73
CA ALA A 224 9.62 -41.78 -16.33
C ALA A 224 9.15 -43.17 -16.78
N ASP A 225 7.87 -43.48 -16.58
CA ASP A 225 7.23 -44.75 -16.96
C ASP A 225 7.25 -44.93 -18.49
N ASP A 226 6.87 -43.91 -19.26
CA ASP A 226 6.85 -43.97 -20.73
C ASP A 226 8.24 -43.79 -21.38
N SER A 227 9.26 -43.42 -20.58
CA SER A 227 10.67 -43.35 -21.00
C SER A 227 11.46 -44.60 -20.62
N ALA A 228 10.81 -45.58 -19.98
CA ALA A 228 11.46 -46.82 -19.58
C ALA A 228 11.28 -47.91 -20.65
N ASP A 229 12.33 -48.68 -20.90
CA ASP A 229 12.28 -49.88 -21.74
C ASP A 229 11.59 -51.05 -21.02
N GLU A 230 11.47 -52.20 -21.68
CA GLU A 230 10.81 -53.40 -21.11
C GLU A 230 11.47 -53.93 -19.83
N LYS A 231 12.71 -53.50 -19.53
CA LYS A 231 13.45 -53.85 -18.30
C LYS A 231 13.38 -52.75 -17.24
N GLY A 232 12.65 -51.66 -17.50
CA GLY A 232 12.53 -50.53 -16.60
C GLY A 232 13.73 -49.55 -16.65
N GLN A 233 14.61 -49.65 -17.65
CA GLN A 233 15.74 -48.74 -17.81
C GLN A 233 15.38 -47.55 -18.69
N PHE A 234 15.93 -46.38 -18.37
CA PHE A 234 15.70 -45.18 -19.17
C PHE A 234 16.19 -45.37 -20.62
N SER A 235 15.33 -45.02 -21.56
CA SER A 235 15.60 -44.99 -22.99
C SER A 235 15.37 -43.59 -23.52
N GLU A 236 16.42 -43.01 -24.11
CA GLU A 236 16.38 -41.68 -24.72
C GLU A 236 15.39 -41.62 -25.90
N GLU A 237 15.30 -42.70 -26.68
CA GLU A 237 14.33 -42.81 -27.79
C GLU A 237 12.89 -42.77 -27.27
N LEU A 238 12.59 -43.52 -26.21
CA LEU A 238 11.25 -43.55 -25.60
C LEU A 238 10.93 -42.24 -24.90
N PHE A 239 11.91 -41.58 -24.29
CA PHE A 239 11.76 -40.23 -23.77
C PHE A 239 11.36 -39.23 -24.86
N ILE A 240 12.04 -39.24 -26.00
CA ILE A 240 11.76 -38.31 -27.11
C ILE A 240 10.40 -38.62 -27.76
N THR A 241 10.10 -39.89 -28.00
CA THR A 241 8.93 -40.30 -28.78
C THR A 241 7.64 -40.40 -27.97
N LYS A 242 7.73 -40.70 -26.67
CA LYS A 242 6.58 -40.93 -25.78
C LYS A 242 6.59 -40.04 -24.55
N GLY A 243 7.71 -39.99 -23.83
CA GLY A 243 7.84 -39.23 -22.59
C GLY A 243 7.52 -37.74 -22.77
N LEU A 244 8.13 -37.07 -23.75
CA LEU A 244 7.94 -35.64 -24.02
C LEU A 244 6.49 -35.28 -24.39
N ALA A 245 5.77 -36.18 -25.07
CA ALA A 245 4.38 -35.97 -25.45
C ALA A 245 3.41 -36.01 -24.25
N ARG A 246 3.85 -36.53 -23.10
CA ARG A 246 3.04 -36.60 -21.89
C ARG A 246 3.00 -35.30 -21.10
N VAL A 247 3.94 -34.38 -21.31
CA VAL A 247 3.92 -33.07 -20.64
C VAL A 247 2.74 -32.28 -21.18
N PRO A 248 1.71 -31.96 -20.37
CA PRO A 248 0.62 -31.11 -20.84
C PRO A 248 1.20 -29.75 -21.26
N PRO A 249 0.89 -29.21 -22.45
CA PRO A 249 1.44 -27.93 -22.91
C PRO A 249 1.22 -26.78 -21.92
N ILE A 250 0.13 -26.84 -21.15
CA ILE A 250 -0.18 -25.85 -20.11
C ILE A 250 0.73 -25.95 -18.87
N ASN A 251 1.30 -27.13 -18.58
CA ASN A 251 2.22 -27.32 -17.47
C ASN A 251 3.61 -26.73 -17.78
N GLN A 252 3.98 -26.56 -19.06
CA GLN A 252 5.19 -25.80 -19.44
C GLN A 252 5.09 -24.32 -19.07
N PHE A 253 3.87 -23.75 -19.02
CA PHE A 253 3.63 -22.35 -18.66
C PHE A 253 3.43 -22.09 -17.16
N LYS A 254 3.03 -23.12 -16.39
CA LYS A 254 2.75 -22.99 -14.94
C LYS A 254 3.99 -22.81 -14.07
N VAL A 255 5.19 -22.93 -14.64
CA VAL A 255 6.47 -22.87 -13.91
C VAL A 255 7.09 -21.46 -13.91
N LEU A 256 6.40 -20.44 -14.43
CA LEU A 256 6.90 -19.07 -14.39
C LEU A 256 6.70 -18.48 -12.98
N GLN A 257 7.78 -18.52 -12.20
CA GLN A 257 7.88 -18.25 -10.77
C GLN A 257 7.43 -16.83 -10.32
N ASN A 258 7.13 -15.93 -11.27
CA ASN A 258 6.75 -14.53 -11.01
C ASN A 258 5.33 -14.15 -11.46
N MET A 259 4.47 -15.12 -11.80
CA MET A 259 3.13 -14.80 -12.34
C MET A 259 2.28 -13.89 -11.43
N PRO A 260 2.11 -14.17 -10.12
CA PRO A 260 1.35 -13.28 -9.24
C PRO A 260 1.90 -11.85 -9.21
N LEU A 261 3.24 -11.73 -9.16
CA LEU A 261 3.93 -10.43 -9.21
C LEU A 261 3.55 -9.66 -10.46
N CYS A 262 3.73 -10.26 -11.64
CA CYS A 262 3.44 -9.63 -12.92
C CYS A 262 1.99 -9.16 -13.00
N PHE A 263 1.03 -10.00 -12.63
CA PHE A 263 -0.39 -9.67 -12.79
C PHE A 263 -0.89 -8.63 -11.79
N ILE A 264 -0.42 -8.67 -10.54
CA ILE A 264 -0.77 -7.65 -9.54
C ILE A 264 -0.17 -6.31 -9.94
N SER A 265 1.12 -6.27 -10.30
CA SER A 265 1.77 -5.03 -10.74
C SER A 265 1.10 -4.45 -11.99
N ILE A 266 0.70 -5.28 -12.97
CA ILE A 266 -0.04 -4.83 -14.16
C ILE A 266 -1.41 -4.27 -13.79
N GLU A 267 -2.20 -5.01 -13.00
CA GLU A 267 -3.57 -4.61 -12.65
C GLU A 267 -3.61 -3.30 -11.86
N HIS A 268 -2.66 -3.14 -10.94
CA HIS A 268 -2.57 -2.01 -10.04
C HIS A 268 -1.58 -0.92 -10.50
N GLN A 269 -0.96 -1.08 -11.68
CA GLN A 269 -0.01 -0.13 -12.26
C GLN A 269 1.19 0.19 -11.34
N LEU A 270 1.70 -0.85 -10.67
CA LEU A 270 2.83 -0.72 -9.75
C LEU A 270 4.15 -0.77 -10.53
N THR A 271 4.96 0.27 -10.38
CA THR A 271 6.28 0.46 -11.00
C THR A 271 7.41 0.50 -9.97
N GLY A 272 7.11 0.28 -8.69
CA GLY A 272 8.09 0.19 -7.61
C GLY A 272 8.94 -1.08 -7.67
N ASP A 273 9.79 -1.25 -6.65
CA ASP A 273 10.57 -2.49 -6.50
C ASP A 273 9.63 -3.67 -6.26
N ASN A 274 9.71 -4.66 -7.15
CA ASN A 274 8.75 -5.74 -7.25
C ASN A 274 9.51 -7.07 -7.24
N ALA A 275 9.30 -7.92 -6.23
CA ALA A 275 9.98 -9.21 -6.15
C ALA A 275 9.07 -10.34 -5.63
N VAL A 276 9.31 -11.55 -6.16
CA VAL A 276 8.81 -12.79 -5.55
C VAL A 276 9.92 -13.43 -4.75
N VAL A 277 9.61 -13.84 -3.53
CA VAL A 277 10.54 -14.53 -2.65
C VAL A 277 10.09 -15.97 -2.41
N TYR A 278 11.02 -16.91 -2.58
CA TYR A 278 10.90 -18.25 -2.01
C TYR A 278 11.40 -18.16 -0.58
N GLY A 279 10.49 -18.05 0.37
CA GLY A 279 10.98 -17.67 1.68
C GLY A 279 9.98 -17.73 2.81
N SER A 280 10.61 -17.75 3.96
CA SER A 280 9.95 -17.59 5.25
C SER A 280 9.33 -16.21 5.41
N THR A 281 8.52 -16.08 6.45
CA THR A 281 8.04 -14.80 6.98
C THR A 281 9.19 -13.80 7.14
N ALA A 282 10.31 -14.21 7.76
CA ALA A 282 11.48 -13.36 7.94
C ALA A 282 12.03 -12.85 6.59
N SER A 283 12.14 -13.74 5.58
CA SER A 283 12.62 -13.36 4.25
C SER A 283 11.73 -12.29 3.62
N LEU A 284 10.41 -12.48 3.62
CA LEU A 284 9.47 -11.49 3.09
C LEU A 284 9.62 -10.13 3.79
N LEU A 285 9.72 -10.13 5.12
CA LEU A 285 9.85 -8.91 5.91
C LEU A 285 11.21 -8.21 5.71
N GLN A 286 12.29 -8.95 5.52
CA GLN A 286 13.61 -8.37 5.23
C GLN A 286 13.63 -7.64 3.89
N HIS A 287 12.92 -8.14 2.88
CA HIS A 287 12.78 -7.42 1.60
C HIS A 287 12.09 -6.06 1.77
N VAL A 288 11.07 -5.98 2.62
CA VAL A 288 10.42 -4.70 2.98
C VAL A 288 11.44 -3.73 3.59
N LEU A 289 12.28 -4.21 4.52
CA LEU A 289 13.27 -3.38 5.18
C LEU A 289 14.39 -2.90 4.24
N CYS A 290 14.78 -3.73 3.27
CA CYS A 290 15.80 -3.42 2.27
C CYS A 290 15.29 -2.52 1.14
N SER A 291 13.97 -2.36 0.99
CA SER A 291 13.40 -1.48 -0.04
C SER A 291 13.96 -0.06 0.08
N PRO A 292 14.36 0.63 -0.99
CA PRO A 292 14.80 2.03 -0.89
C PRO A 292 13.65 3.02 -0.72
N ILE A 293 12.40 2.55 -0.81
CA ILE A 293 11.19 3.38 -0.77
C ILE A 293 10.58 3.35 0.63
N GLU A 294 10.24 4.54 1.15
CA GLU A 294 9.63 4.74 2.49
C GLU A 294 8.09 4.86 2.44
N SER A 295 7.48 4.76 1.24
CA SER A 295 6.02 4.72 1.07
C SER A 295 5.41 3.45 1.69
N PRO A 296 4.08 3.36 1.85
CA PRO A 296 3.44 2.08 2.15
C PRO A 296 3.91 1.03 1.15
N ILE A 297 4.27 -0.15 1.65
CA ILE A 297 4.77 -1.28 0.86
C ILE A 297 3.66 -2.31 0.81
N LEU A 298 3.30 -2.76 -0.39
CA LEU A 298 2.39 -3.87 -0.55
C LEU A 298 3.17 -5.16 -0.31
N ILE A 299 2.70 -5.98 0.62
CA ILE A 299 3.19 -7.35 0.78
C ILE A 299 2.06 -8.34 0.59
N GLY A 300 2.40 -9.48 0.02
CA GLY A 300 1.49 -10.61 -0.06
C GLY A 300 2.19 -11.94 0.14
N ALA A 301 1.42 -12.96 0.46
CA ALA A 301 1.88 -14.33 0.36
C ALA A 301 0.74 -15.23 -0.08
N GLY A 302 1.06 -16.32 -0.77
CA GLY A 302 0.08 -17.34 -1.11
C GLY A 302 0.67 -18.73 -1.14
N LYS A 303 -0.23 -19.71 -1.04
CA LYS A 303 0.12 -21.13 -1.03
C LYS A 303 -1.01 -21.93 -1.65
N VAL A 304 -0.63 -22.88 -2.50
CA VAL A 304 -1.50 -23.98 -2.94
C VAL A 304 -1.03 -25.24 -2.23
N TYR A 305 -1.94 -25.91 -1.53
CA TYR A 305 -1.70 -27.17 -0.85
C TYR A 305 -1.93 -28.34 -1.80
N ARG A 306 -1.35 -29.50 -1.47
CA ARG A 306 -1.46 -30.73 -2.26
C ARG A 306 -2.90 -31.22 -2.45
N ASP A 307 -3.79 -30.92 -1.52
CA ASP A 307 -5.21 -31.24 -1.62
C ASP A 307 -5.98 -30.28 -2.56
N GLY A 308 -5.31 -29.26 -3.12
CA GLY A 308 -5.87 -28.23 -3.98
C GLY A 308 -6.37 -26.98 -3.23
N ARG A 309 -6.34 -26.99 -1.88
CA ARG A 309 -6.71 -25.83 -1.07
C ARG A 309 -5.75 -24.68 -1.39
N THR A 310 -6.27 -23.46 -1.44
CA THR A 310 -5.46 -22.28 -1.80
C THR A 310 -5.66 -21.19 -0.77
N GLU A 311 -4.58 -20.58 -0.33
CA GLU A 311 -4.60 -19.46 0.61
C GLU A 311 -3.85 -18.28 0.01
N ALA A 312 -4.32 -17.07 0.29
CA ALA A 312 -3.63 -15.84 -0.05
C ALA A 312 -3.88 -14.76 1.00
N GLY A 313 -2.82 -14.05 1.39
CA GLY A 313 -2.87 -12.94 2.33
C GLY A 313 -2.13 -11.73 1.80
N PHE A 314 -2.64 -10.53 2.11
CA PHE A 314 -2.06 -9.25 1.71
C PHE A 314 -2.15 -8.22 2.83
N ALA A 315 -1.17 -7.33 2.87
CA ALA A 315 -1.16 -6.19 3.77
C ALA A 315 -0.44 -4.99 3.13
N LEU A 316 -0.86 -3.79 3.50
CA LEU A 316 -0.05 -2.59 3.34
C LEU A 316 0.72 -2.38 4.64
N VAL A 317 2.04 -2.27 4.55
CA VAL A 317 2.92 -2.14 5.71
C VAL A 317 3.90 -1.00 5.54
N SER A 318 4.34 -0.44 6.66
CA SER A 318 5.49 0.47 6.75
C SER A 318 6.71 -0.26 7.31
N LYS A 319 7.90 0.26 7.02
CA LYS A 319 9.13 -0.28 7.61
C LYS A 319 9.14 -0.20 9.14
N THR A 320 8.53 0.82 9.72
CA THR A 320 8.45 0.99 11.18
C THR A 320 7.61 -0.11 11.83
N GLU A 321 6.48 -0.47 11.23
CA GLU A 321 5.66 -1.62 11.68
C GLU A 321 6.43 -2.94 11.54
N ILE A 322 7.19 -3.11 10.44
CA ILE A 322 7.99 -4.32 10.26
C ILE A 322 9.14 -4.40 11.27
N LYS A 323 9.87 -3.31 11.54
CA LYS A 323 10.98 -3.27 12.51
C LYS A 323 10.56 -3.69 13.93
N THR A 324 9.31 -3.44 14.29
CA THR A 324 8.74 -3.78 15.60
C THR A 324 7.94 -5.08 15.61
N SER A 325 7.83 -5.75 14.45
CA SER A 325 7.06 -6.98 14.30
C SER A 325 7.72 -8.15 15.05
N PRO A 326 6.97 -8.92 15.86
CA PRO A 326 7.49 -10.13 16.51
C PRO A 326 7.81 -11.24 15.50
N PHE A 327 7.44 -11.07 14.23
CA PHE A 327 7.59 -12.07 13.18
C PHE A 327 8.88 -11.94 12.38
N LEU A 328 9.73 -10.94 12.67
CA LEU A 328 11.01 -10.71 11.97
C LEU A 328 11.98 -11.89 12.02
N SER A 329 11.89 -12.73 13.06
CA SER A 329 12.73 -13.92 13.24
C SER A 329 12.03 -15.22 12.84
N VAL A 330 10.77 -15.15 12.37
CA VAL A 330 9.97 -16.36 12.07
C VAL A 330 10.39 -16.94 10.73
N THR A 331 10.84 -18.19 10.76
CA THR A 331 11.30 -18.93 9.58
C THR A 331 10.20 -19.78 8.91
N GLY A 332 8.98 -19.79 9.46
CA GLY A 332 7.82 -20.46 8.86
C GLY A 332 7.31 -19.78 7.59
N GLU A 333 6.45 -20.46 6.84
CA GLU A 333 5.92 -19.95 5.57
C GLU A 333 5.22 -18.60 5.74
N ALA A 334 5.51 -17.65 4.84
CA ALA A 334 5.00 -16.29 4.93
C ALA A 334 3.46 -16.21 4.90
N VAL A 335 2.76 -17.17 4.31
CA VAL A 335 1.28 -17.21 4.33
C VAL A 335 0.72 -17.33 5.75
N GLU A 336 1.47 -17.91 6.68
CA GLU A 336 1.06 -18.02 8.09
C GLU A 336 1.08 -16.67 8.82
N LEU A 337 1.94 -15.74 8.41
CA LEU A 337 2.01 -14.38 8.94
C LEU A 337 0.63 -13.72 8.87
N PHE A 338 0.00 -13.76 7.70
CA PHE A 338 -1.30 -13.13 7.46
C PHE A 338 -2.41 -13.79 8.27
N ARG A 339 -2.33 -15.12 8.49
CA ARG A 339 -3.25 -15.85 9.37
C ARG A 339 -3.11 -15.39 10.83
N LYS A 340 -1.88 -15.13 11.29
CA LYS A 340 -1.60 -14.65 12.66
C LYS A 340 -2.03 -13.20 12.82
N TRP A 341 -1.67 -12.31 11.89
CA TRP A 341 -2.09 -10.91 11.90
C TRP A 341 -3.62 -10.76 11.90
N LEU A 342 -4.34 -11.53 11.08
CA LEU A 342 -5.81 -11.48 11.09
C LEU A 342 -6.41 -11.92 12.44
N LYS A 343 -5.78 -12.87 13.15
CA LYS A 343 -6.21 -13.29 14.49
C LYS A 343 -5.93 -12.22 15.54
N GLU A 344 -4.80 -11.54 15.45
CA GLU A 344 -4.43 -10.42 16.33
C GLU A 344 -5.34 -9.21 16.12
N GLU A 345 -5.67 -8.85 14.87
CA GLU A 345 -6.67 -7.80 14.56
C GLU A 345 -8.04 -8.11 15.18
N LYS A 346 -8.53 -9.36 15.06
CA LYS A 346 -9.81 -9.77 15.65
C LYS A 346 -9.82 -9.72 17.19
N ASN A 347 -8.66 -9.82 17.83
CA ASN A 347 -8.52 -9.66 19.28
C ASN A 347 -8.40 -8.19 19.71
N HIS A 348 -8.03 -7.28 18.79
CA HIS A 348 -7.99 -5.83 19.03
C HIS A 348 -9.28 -5.10 18.63
N VAL A 349 -10.19 -5.76 17.91
CA VAL A 349 -11.58 -5.34 17.73
C VAL A 349 -12.47 -6.09 18.73
N VAL A 350 -12.33 -5.74 20.00
CA VAL A 350 -13.37 -6.00 21.00
C VAL A 350 -14.04 -4.66 21.29
N LEU A 351 -15.36 -4.66 21.08
CA LEU A 351 -16.35 -3.57 21.12
C LEU A 351 -16.00 -2.34 21.98
#